data_AF-A0A2K4YJ12-F1
#
_entry.id   AF-A0A2K4YJ12-F1
#
_cell.length_a   1.000
_cell.length_b   1.000
_cell.length_c   1.000
_cell.angle_alpha   90.00
_cell.angle_beta   90.00
_cell.angle_gamma   90.00
#
_symmetry.space_group_name_H-M   'P 1'
#
loop_
_entity.id
_entity.type
_entity.pdbx_description
1 polymer ?
#
loop_
_entity_poly.entity_id
_entity_poly.type
_entity_poly.pdbx_seq_one_letter_code
_entity_poly.pdbx_strand_id
1 'polypeptide(L)'
;VSRESAGAAIRALRESRDWSLAELAAATGVSIMGLSYLERGARKAHKSTVQKVENGLGLPPGTYSRLLVAADPDAELARLIAAQPPETTSPPRAGSVVVDRHSDTEVLEGYAEAQLDALKSVINRLPATTSNEYETYILSVIAQCVKAEMLAASSWRVAVNAGADSTDRLMDHLRALEETRSALLRRMPTSLSARFDQACAQSSLPDAIIAALLGVSSDEMWDIRNRGVIPAGILPRVRAFADAVRSTSQDSVDQANGEGDR
;
A
#
# COMPACT_ATOMS: atom_id res chain seq x y z
N VAL A 1 30.64 21.71 -0.86
CA VAL A 1 29.58 20.80 -0.37
C VAL A 1 28.99 20.09 -1.58
N SER A 2 28.97 18.76 -1.57
CA SER A 2 28.57 17.96 -2.73
C SER A 2 27.33 17.12 -2.44
N ARG A 3 26.67 16.62 -3.50
CA ARG A 3 25.55 15.67 -3.36
C ARG A 3 26.00 14.38 -2.67
N GLU A 4 27.27 14.00 -2.86
CA GLU A 4 27.89 12.86 -2.17
C GLU A 4 27.95 13.09 -0.66
N SER A 5 28.37 14.26 -0.19
CA SER A 5 28.43 14.54 1.25
C SER A 5 27.04 14.57 1.90
N ALA A 6 26.03 15.12 1.20
CA ALA A 6 24.65 15.09 1.68
C ALA A 6 24.05 13.67 1.68
N GLY A 7 24.36 12.86 0.66
CA GLY A 7 23.95 11.46 0.58
C GLY A 7 24.63 10.58 1.63
N ALA A 8 25.91 10.83 1.90
CA ALA A 8 26.68 10.13 2.94
C ALA A 8 26.12 10.39 4.34
N ALA A 9 25.68 11.62 4.65
CA ALA A 9 25.03 11.92 5.93
C ALA A 9 23.70 11.17 6.11
N ILE A 10 22.89 11.08 5.05
CA ILE A 10 21.66 10.27 5.05
C ILE A 10 21.97 8.78 5.25
N ARG A 11 23.03 8.28 4.60
CA ARG A 11 23.49 6.90 4.77
C ARG A 11 23.92 6.63 6.21
N ALA A 12 24.73 7.52 6.80
CA ALA A 12 25.21 7.39 8.16
C ALA A 12 24.05 7.36 9.16
N LEU A 13 23.02 8.19 8.96
CA LEU A 13 21.79 8.16 9.78
C LEU A 13 21.00 6.86 9.64
N ARG A 14 20.90 6.32 8.42
CA ARG A 14 20.24 5.02 8.19
C ARG A 14 21.01 3.91 8.93
N GLU A 15 22.33 3.88 8.76
CA GLU A 15 23.20 2.87 9.38
C GLU A 15 23.23 3.01 10.92
N SER A 16 23.18 4.23 11.47
CA SER A 16 23.11 4.45 12.92
C SER A 16 21.79 3.98 13.56
N ARG A 17 20.79 3.65 12.74
CA ARG A 17 19.51 3.08 13.17
C ARG A 17 19.41 1.59 12.86
N ASP A 18 20.52 0.97 12.47
CA ASP A 18 20.61 -0.43 12.05
C ASP A 18 19.67 -0.79 10.88
N TRP A 19 19.31 0.19 10.04
CA TRP A 19 18.45 -0.05 8.89
C TRP A 19 19.26 -0.42 7.65
N SER A 20 18.88 -1.50 7.00
CA SER A 20 19.34 -1.84 5.65
C SER A 20 18.69 -0.94 4.60
N LEU A 21 19.29 -0.89 3.41
CA LEU A 21 18.68 -0.23 2.24
C LEU A 21 17.32 -0.85 1.88
N ALA A 22 17.12 -2.15 2.12
CA ALA A 22 15.87 -2.85 1.85
C ALA A 22 14.76 -2.42 2.82
N GLU A 23 15.08 -2.28 4.11
CA GLU A 23 14.13 -1.81 5.12
C GLU A 23 13.73 -0.35 4.89
N LEU A 24 14.69 0.53 4.56
CA LEU A 24 14.35 1.90 4.19
C LEU A 24 13.52 1.96 2.89
N ALA A 25 13.80 1.08 1.92
CA ALA A 25 13.01 0.99 0.69
C ALA A 25 11.55 0.58 0.98
N ALA A 26 11.36 -0.42 1.83
CA ALA A 26 10.04 -0.87 2.26
C ALA A 26 9.28 0.24 3.02
N ALA A 27 9.96 0.94 3.94
CA ALA A 27 9.36 2.01 4.74
C ALA A 27 8.97 3.26 3.91
N THR A 28 9.69 3.54 2.82
CA THR A 28 9.52 4.77 2.03
C THR A 28 8.82 4.56 0.68
N GLY A 29 8.71 3.30 0.22
CA GLY A 29 8.26 2.98 -1.14
C GLY A 29 9.18 3.53 -2.22
N VAL A 30 10.45 3.77 -1.91
CA VAL A 30 11.50 4.17 -2.87
C VAL A 30 12.34 2.94 -3.23
N SER A 31 12.69 2.77 -4.51
CA SER A 31 13.49 1.62 -4.91
C SER A 31 14.88 1.62 -4.26
N ILE A 32 15.38 0.43 -3.91
CA ILE A 32 16.74 0.23 -3.35
C ILE A 32 17.80 0.91 -4.22
N MET A 33 17.67 0.80 -5.54
CA MET A 33 18.57 1.46 -6.49
C MET A 33 18.46 2.99 -6.41
N GLY A 34 17.25 3.53 -6.25
CA GLY A 34 17.01 4.97 -6.07
C GLY A 34 17.64 5.50 -4.77
N LEU A 35 17.50 4.75 -3.67
CA LEU A 35 18.16 5.06 -2.40
C LEU A 35 19.69 4.98 -2.52
N SER A 36 20.22 3.95 -3.19
CA SER A 36 21.66 3.83 -3.46
C SER A 36 22.22 5.00 -4.28
N TYR A 37 21.47 5.51 -5.26
CA TYR A 37 21.89 6.69 -6.03
C TYR A 37 21.83 7.97 -5.21
N LEU A 38 20.85 8.09 -4.31
CA LEU A 38 20.71 9.23 -3.41
C LEU A 38 21.84 9.26 -2.37
N GLU A 39 22.13 8.13 -1.72
CA GLU A 39 23.22 8.01 -0.72
C GLU A 39 24.60 8.25 -1.33
N ARG A 40 24.81 7.85 -2.59
CA ARG A 40 26.07 8.10 -3.30
C ARG A 40 26.13 9.46 -3.99
N GLY A 41 25.08 10.28 -3.91
CA GLY A 41 25.01 11.56 -4.63
C GLY A 41 25.16 11.48 -6.16
N ALA A 42 25.04 10.27 -6.74
CA ALA A 42 25.43 9.99 -8.12
C ALA A 42 24.49 10.63 -9.16
N ARG A 43 23.25 10.97 -8.75
CA ARG A 43 22.25 11.64 -9.58
C ARG A 43 21.47 12.67 -8.78
N LYS A 44 20.89 13.65 -9.46
CA LYS A 44 19.92 14.56 -8.83
C LYS A 44 18.66 13.77 -8.49
N ALA A 45 18.40 13.59 -7.20
CA ALA A 45 17.18 12.95 -6.72
C ALA A 45 15.95 13.84 -7.04
N HIS A 46 14.83 13.18 -7.35
CA HIS A 46 13.56 13.88 -7.58
C HIS A 46 13.00 14.40 -6.24
N LYS A 47 12.33 15.55 -6.25
CA LYS A 47 11.76 16.17 -5.03
C LYS A 47 10.86 15.20 -4.25
N SER A 48 10.04 14.44 -4.96
CA SER A 48 9.16 13.41 -4.39
C SER A 48 9.93 12.25 -3.73
N THR A 49 11.07 11.84 -4.30
CA THR A 49 11.95 10.83 -3.71
C THR A 49 12.59 11.33 -2.42
N VAL A 50 13.10 12.56 -2.44
CA VAL A 50 13.72 13.19 -1.27
C VAL A 50 12.72 13.28 -0.12
N GLN A 51 11.49 13.76 -0.38
CA GLN A 51 10.46 13.87 0.65
C GLN A 51 10.08 12.52 1.26
N LYS A 52 9.98 11.46 0.44
CA LYS A 52 9.70 10.11 0.94
C LYS A 52 10.81 9.60 1.85
N VAL A 53 12.07 9.85 1.50
CA VAL A 53 13.23 9.45 2.31
C VAL A 53 13.31 10.25 3.62
N GLU A 54 13.08 11.56 3.56
CA GLU A 54 13.02 12.41 4.76
C GLU A 54 11.93 11.93 5.71
N ASN A 55 10.72 11.67 5.19
CA ASN A 55 9.60 11.16 6.00
C ASN A 55 9.91 9.79 6.61
N GLY A 56 10.47 8.85 5.84
CA GLY A 56 10.82 7.51 6.34
C GLY A 56 11.94 7.52 7.39
N LEU A 57 12.83 8.51 7.33
CA LEU A 57 13.86 8.73 8.35
C LEU A 57 13.39 9.67 9.48
N GLY A 58 12.14 10.13 9.47
CA GLY A 58 11.61 11.06 10.47
C GLY A 58 12.33 12.41 10.48
N LEU A 59 12.89 12.83 9.35
CA LEU A 59 13.57 14.11 9.18
C LEU A 59 12.58 15.21 8.79
N PRO A 60 12.80 16.46 9.23
CA PRO A 60 12.00 17.58 8.77
C PRO A 60 12.02 17.73 7.24
N PRO A 61 10.91 18.14 6.60
CA PRO A 61 10.88 18.41 5.17
C PRO A 61 11.96 19.43 4.75
N GLY A 62 12.66 19.12 3.66
CA GLY A 62 13.72 19.97 3.12
C GLY A 62 15.08 19.82 3.81
N THR A 63 15.23 18.88 4.75
CA THR A 63 16.51 18.54 5.38
C THR A 63 17.60 18.29 4.34
N TYR A 64 17.36 17.47 3.32
CA TYR A 64 18.32 17.19 2.26
C TYR A 64 18.75 18.45 1.51
N SER A 65 17.85 19.41 1.31
CA SER A 65 18.19 20.69 0.67
C SER A 65 19.14 21.53 1.52
N ARG A 66 19.00 21.46 2.86
CA ARG A 66 19.94 22.10 3.80
C ARG A 66 21.28 21.38 3.81
N LEU A 67 21.29 20.05 3.80
CA LEU A 67 22.52 19.24 3.72
C LEU A 67 23.32 19.51 2.43
N LEU A 68 22.65 19.82 1.32
CA LEU A 68 23.32 20.16 0.06
C LEU A 68 24.13 21.46 0.12
N VAL A 69 23.79 22.38 1.03
CA VAL A 69 24.44 23.70 1.16
C VAL A 69 25.26 23.83 2.44
N ALA A 70 25.10 22.91 3.40
CA ALA A 70 25.79 22.92 4.68
C ALA A 70 27.29 22.60 4.52
N ALA A 71 28.15 23.42 5.13
CA ALA A 71 29.60 23.19 5.11
C ALA A 71 29.98 21.82 5.73
N ASP A 72 29.23 21.38 6.73
CA ASP A 72 29.34 20.08 7.40
C ASP A 72 27.93 19.45 7.48
N PRO A 73 27.58 18.55 6.54
CA PRO A 73 26.28 17.89 6.52
C PRO A 73 26.01 16.99 7.73
N ASP A 74 27.03 16.35 8.31
CA ASP A 74 26.84 15.45 9.45
C ASP A 74 26.53 16.25 10.72
N ALA A 75 27.27 17.34 10.95
CA ALA A 75 26.99 18.24 12.07
C ALA A 75 25.64 18.97 11.91
N GLU A 76 25.27 19.35 10.69
CA GLU A 76 23.96 19.94 10.42
C GLU A 76 22.83 18.92 10.64
N LEU A 77 23.00 17.68 10.18
CA LEU A 77 22.03 16.61 10.40
C LEU A 77 21.88 16.29 11.90
N ALA A 78 22.98 16.22 12.63
CA ALA A 78 22.99 16.03 14.08
C ALA A 78 22.26 17.17 14.81
N ARG A 79 22.46 18.43 14.38
CA ARG A 79 21.73 19.59 14.91
C ARG A 79 20.24 19.51 14.62
N LEU A 80 19.85 19.11 13.41
CA LEU A 80 18.43 18.97 13.04
C LEU A 80 17.74 17.86 13.84
N ILE A 81 18.45 16.78 14.16
CA ILE A 81 17.96 15.69 15.01
C ILE A 81 17.92 16.11 16.49
N ALA A 82 18.96 16.80 16.98
CA ALA A 82 19.09 17.23 18.38
C ALA A 82 18.22 18.45 18.74
N ALA A 83 17.91 19.31 17.76
CA ALA A 83 17.00 20.43 17.91
C ALA A 83 15.53 20.01 17.93
N GLN A 84 15.24 18.71 17.96
CA GLN A 84 13.93 18.15 18.28
C GLN A 84 13.80 18.03 19.81
N PRO A 85 13.13 18.96 20.52
CA PRO A 85 12.85 18.77 21.94
C PRO A 85 11.72 17.72 22.09
N PRO A 86 11.57 17.07 23.25
CA PRO A 86 10.28 16.47 23.60
C PRO A 86 9.22 17.57 23.56
N GLU A 87 8.02 17.27 23.08
CA GLU A 87 6.96 18.27 22.90
C GLU A 87 6.77 19.13 24.17
N THR A 88 7.23 20.38 24.11
CA THR A 88 6.84 21.43 25.05
C THR A 88 6.39 22.64 24.25
N THR A 89 5.08 22.84 24.32
CA THR A 89 4.28 23.97 23.86
C THR A 89 4.97 25.30 24.16
N SER A 90 5.49 25.97 23.13
CA SER A 90 5.84 27.39 23.21
C SER A 90 4.66 28.23 22.71
N PRO A 91 4.37 29.39 23.33
CA PRO A 91 3.23 30.21 22.95
C PRO A 91 3.43 30.84 21.55
N PRO A 92 2.35 31.07 20.80
CA PRO A 92 2.46 31.38 19.38
C PRO A 92 3.02 32.78 19.16
N ARG A 93 4.17 32.85 18.46
CA ARG A 93 4.53 34.05 17.71
C ARG A 93 3.56 34.16 16.54
N ALA A 94 2.87 35.30 16.46
CA ALA A 94 1.96 35.65 15.38
C ALA A 94 2.62 35.40 14.02
N GLY A 95 2.08 34.43 13.28
CA GLY A 95 2.50 34.11 11.91
C GLY A 95 2.82 32.65 11.60
N SER A 96 2.75 31.71 12.56
CA SER A 96 2.85 30.28 12.20
C SER A 96 1.51 29.78 11.69
N VAL A 97 1.46 29.32 10.43
CA VAL A 97 0.37 28.47 9.94
C VAL A 97 0.29 27.25 10.86
N VAL A 98 -0.73 27.22 11.71
CA VAL A 98 -1.07 26.04 12.51
C VAL A 98 -1.61 25.03 11.50
N VAL A 99 -0.81 24.01 11.19
CA VAL A 99 -1.29 22.84 10.43
C VAL A 99 -2.17 22.06 11.40
N ASP A 100 -3.48 22.25 11.27
CA ASP A 100 -4.46 21.50 12.02
C ASP A 100 -4.45 20.05 11.51
N ARG A 101 -3.77 19.16 12.24
CA ARG A 101 -3.69 17.73 11.90
C ARG A 101 -5.07 17.07 11.88
N HIS A 102 -6.07 17.63 12.58
CA HIS A 102 -7.43 17.14 12.52
C HIS A 102 -8.05 17.41 11.14
N SER A 103 -7.85 18.62 10.62
CA SER A 103 -8.27 18.99 9.26
C SER A 103 -7.61 18.12 8.18
N ASP A 104 -6.33 17.74 8.35
CA ASP A 104 -5.65 16.84 7.42
C ASP A 104 -6.31 15.46 7.39
N THR A 105 -6.76 14.93 8.54
CA THR A 105 -7.43 13.63 8.60
C THR A 105 -8.85 13.64 8.02
N GLU A 106 -9.60 14.74 8.18
CA GLU A 106 -10.90 14.93 7.52
C GLU A 106 -10.75 15.04 5.99
N VAL A 107 -9.71 15.73 5.52
CA VAL A 107 -9.40 15.82 4.07
C VAL A 107 -9.06 14.44 3.50
N LEU A 108 -8.30 13.62 4.24
CA LEU A 108 -7.95 12.25 3.83
C LEU A 108 -9.19 11.34 3.77
N GLU A 109 -10.12 11.50 4.70
CA GLU A 109 -11.41 10.81 4.69
C GLU A 109 -12.24 11.22 3.47
N GLY A 110 -12.47 12.52 3.27
CA GLY A 110 -13.25 13.02 2.13
C GLY A 110 -12.65 12.62 0.78
N TYR A 111 -11.32 12.49 0.70
CA TYR A 111 -10.67 11.94 -0.48
C TYR A 111 -10.98 10.46 -0.69
N ALA A 112 -10.97 9.64 0.37
CA ALA A 112 -11.31 8.22 0.29
C ALA A 112 -12.78 8.03 -0.13
N GLU A 113 -13.69 8.83 0.41
CA GLU A 113 -15.10 8.86 0.02
C GLU A 113 -15.26 9.22 -1.47
N ALA A 114 -14.60 10.28 -1.93
CA ALA A 114 -14.64 10.70 -3.33
C ALA A 114 -14.11 9.63 -4.29
N GLN A 115 -13.08 8.86 -3.91
CA GLN A 115 -12.59 7.73 -4.70
C GLN A 115 -13.62 6.61 -4.80
N LEU A 116 -14.29 6.27 -3.68
CA LEU A 116 -15.33 5.27 -3.67
C LEU A 116 -16.50 5.67 -4.58
N ASP A 117 -16.90 6.93 -4.58
CA ASP A 117 -17.98 7.42 -5.44
C ASP A 117 -17.57 7.49 -6.92
N ALA A 118 -16.32 7.86 -7.21
CA ALA A 118 -15.77 7.78 -8.55
C ALA A 118 -15.80 6.33 -9.09
N LEU A 119 -15.41 5.35 -8.25
CA LEU A 119 -15.46 3.93 -8.59
C LEU A 119 -16.90 3.46 -8.86
N LYS A 120 -17.86 3.80 -8.00
CA LYS A 120 -19.29 3.48 -8.22
C LYS A 120 -19.78 4.05 -9.55
N SER A 121 -19.40 5.29 -9.87
CA SER A 121 -19.77 5.94 -11.14
C SER A 121 -19.22 5.20 -12.36
N VAL A 122 -17.95 4.75 -12.30
CA VAL A 122 -17.33 3.95 -13.36
C VAL A 122 -18.01 2.58 -13.49
N ILE A 123 -18.32 1.92 -12.37
CA ILE A 123 -19.00 0.61 -12.34
C ILE A 123 -20.39 0.70 -12.98
N ASN A 124 -21.13 1.78 -12.74
CA ASN A 124 -22.44 2.01 -13.34
C ASN A 124 -22.38 2.22 -14.86
N ARG A 125 -21.20 2.52 -15.41
CA ARG A 125 -20.96 2.74 -16.85
C ARG A 125 -20.24 1.56 -17.50
N LEU A 126 -20.18 0.41 -16.84
CA LEU A 126 -19.55 -0.78 -17.40
C LEU A 126 -20.19 -1.16 -18.75
N PRO A 127 -19.38 -1.60 -19.73
CA PRO A 127 -19.91 -2.08 -20.99
C PRO A 127 -20.76 -3.34 -20.78
N ALA A 128 -21.52 -3.74 -21.80
CA ALA A 128 -22.28 -4.99 -21.75
C ALA A 128 -21.34 -6.18 -21.53
N THR A 129 -21.82 -7.20 -20.81
CA THR A 129 -21.07 -8.45 -20.50
C THR A 129 -20.65 -9.23 -21.76
N THR A 130 -21.29 -8.95 -22.89
CA THR A 130 -20.98 -9.53 -24.20
C THR A 130 -19.87 -8.79 -24.96
N SER A 131 -19.38 -7.65 -24.45
CA SER A 131 -18.28 -6.92 -25.07
C SER A 131 -16.96 -7.68 -24.92
N ASN A 132 -16.17 -7.74 -26.00
CA ASN A 132 -14.84 -8.34 -25.97
C ASN A 132 -13.86 -7.58 -25.05
N GLU A 133 -14.16 -6.33 -24.68
CA GLU A 133 -13.35 -5.51 -23.77
C GLU A 133 -13.82 -5.58 -22.31
N TYR A 134 -14.92 -6.30 -22.04
CA TYR A 134 -15.55 -6.33 -20.72
C TYR A 134 -14.59 -6.78 -19.61
N GLU A 135 -13.86 -7.88 -19.83
CA GLU A 135 -12.89 -8.42 -18.88
C GLU A 135 -11.73 -7.43 -18.63
N THR A 136 -11.15 -6.87 -19.70
CA THR A 136 -10.10 -5.85 -19.59
C THR A 136 -10.58 -4.63 -18.80
N TYR A 137 -11.82 -4.20 -19.00
CA TYR A 137 -12.39 -3.07 -18.28
C TYR A 137 -12.59 -3.40 -16.80
N ILE A 138 -13.13 -4.58 -16.47
CA ILE A 138 -13.26 -5.01 -15.07
C ILE A 138 -11.91 -5.06 -14.36
N LEU A 139 -10.88 -5.64 -14.99
CA LEU A 139 -9.53 -5.69 -14.42
C LEU A 139 -8.96 -4.29 -14.16
N SER A 140 -9.24 -3.33 -15.05
CA SER A 140 -8.88 -1.92 -14.85
C SER A 140 -9.57 -1.31 -13.63
N VAL A 141 -10.87 -1.56 -13.46
CA VAL A 141 -11.65 -1.06 -12.30
C VAL A 141 -11.20 -1.72 -10.99
N ILE A 142 -10.91 -3.03 -11.00
CA ILE A 142 -10.33 -3.74 -9.86
C ILE A 142 -8.99 -3.09 -9.47
N ALA A 143 -8.12 -2.81 -10.45
CA ALA A 143 -6.85 -2.13 -10.18
C ALA A 143 -7.02 -0.72 -9.61
N GLN A 144 -8.15 -0.03 -9.87
CA GLN A 144 -8.49 1.24 -9.24
C GLN A 144 -9.02 1.05 -7.81
N CYS A 145 -9.87 0.03 -7.56
CA CYS A 145 -10.35 -0.31 -6.20
C CYS A 145 -9.17 -0.55 -5.27
N VAL A 146 -8.22 -1.36 -5.71
CA VAL A 146 -7.02 -1.74 -4.95
C VAL A 146 -6.15 -0.52 -4.60
N LYS A 147 -6.02 0.45 -5.51
CA LYS A 147 -5.32 1.71 -5.22
C LYS A 147 -6.05 2.53 -4.16
N ALA A 148 -7.38 2.61 -4.26
CA ALA A 148 -8.20 3.30 -3.28
C ALA A 148 -8.13 2.63 -1.91
N GLU A 149 -8.12 1.30 -1.84
CA GLU A 149 -7.95 0.52 -0.60
C GLU A 149 -6.61 0.82 0.06
N MET A 150 -5.51 0.73 -0.68
CA MET A 150 -4.17 1.03 -0.15
C MET A 150 -4.10 2.46 0.41
N LEU A 151 -4.73 3.42 -0.28
CA LEU A 151 -4.76 4.79 0.17
C LEU A 151 -5.63 4.94 1.43
N ALA A 152 -6.84 4.39 1.45
CA ALA A 152 -7.72 4.43 2.61
C ALA A 152 -7.08 3.76 3.83
N ALA A 153 -6.34 2.65 3.64
CA ALA A 153 -5.58 1.99 4.71
C ALA A 153 -4.43 2.86 5.23
N SER A 154 -3.76 3.60 4.34
CA SER A 154 -2.75 4.58 4.75
C SER A 154 -3.38 5.74 5.52
N SER A 155 -4.50 6.28 5.03
CA SER A 155 -5.27 7.35 5.70
C SER A 155 -5.75 6.90 7.07
N TRP A 156 -6.26 5.68 7.19
CA TRP A 156 -6.68 5.08 8.45
C TRP A 156 -5.54 5.04 9.46
N ARG A 157 -4.35 4.58 9.03
CA ARG A 157 -3.16 4.55 9.91
C ARG A 157 -2.77 5.94 10.40
N VAL A 158 -2.90 6.97 9.56
CA VAL A 158 -2.65 8.36 9.96
C VAL A 158 -3.72 8.83 10.96
N ALA A 159 -4.99 8.57 10.69
CA ALA A 159 -6.11 8.94 11.55
C ALA A 159 -5.99 8.33 12.96
N VAL A 160 -5.65 7.03 13.04
CA VAL A 160 -5.42 6.34 14.32
C VAL A 160 -4.28 6.99 15.11
N ASN A 161 -3.15 7.25 14.47
CA ASN A 161 -2.00 7.86 15.14
C ASN A 161 -2.26 9.32 15.55
N ALA A 162 -3.18 10.00 14.87
CA ALA A 162 -3.60 11.36 15.21
C ALA A 162 -4.74 11.41 16.24
N GLY A 163 -5.31 10.27 16.64
CA GLY A 163 -6.48 10.21 17.51
C GLY A 163 -7.74 10.81 16.88
N ALA A 164 -7.90 10.70 15.56
CA ALA A 164 -9.01 11.28 14.83
C ALA A 164 -10.27 10.38 14.83
N ASP A 165 -11.44 11.02 14.89
CA ASP A 165 -12.75 10.35 14.88
C ASP A 165 -13.10 9.71 13.51
N SER A 166 -12.34 10.01 12.46
CA SER A 166 -12.53 9.46 11.11
C SER A 166 -12.11 7.99 10.96
N THR A 167 -11.50 7.41 11.99
CA THR A 167 -10.99 6.03 12.00
C THR A 167 -12.07 5.00 11.63
N ASP A 168 -13.26 5.10 12.21
CA ASP A 168 -14.36 4.16 11.95
C ASP A 168 -14.89 4.32 10.52
N ARG A 169 -15.07 5.55 10.05
CA ARG A 169 -15.55 5.84 8.69
C ARG A 169 -14.57 5.35 7.63
N LEU A 170 -13.26 5.51 7.85
CA LEU A 170 -12.21 4.97 6.99
C LEU A 170 -12.22 3.43 6.94
N MET A 171 -12.54 2.76 8.06
CA MET A 171 -12.74 1.29 8.05
C MET A 171 -13.97 0.88 7.25
N ASP A 172 -15.06 1.62 7.34
CA ASP A 172 -16.26 1.34 6.55
C ASP A 172 -16.01 1.54 5.06
N HIS A 173 -15.24 2.57 4.68
CA HIS A 173 -14.80 2.75 3.29
C HIS A 173 -13.92 1.60 2.81
N LEU A 174 -12.99 1.10 3.63
CA LEU A 174 -12.16 -0.06 3.29
C LEU A 174 -12.99 -1.31 3.03
N ARG A 175 -13.98 -1.59 3.90
CA ARG A 175 -14.90 -2.73 3.73
C ARG A 175 -15.73 -2.58 2.45
N ALA A 176 -16.25 -1.38 2.17
CA ALA A 176 -17.02 -1.12 0.96
C ALA A 176 -16.20 -1.29 -0.33
N LEU A 177 -14.91 -0.90 -0.30
CA LEU A 177 -13.99 -1.11 -1.42
C LEU A 177 -13.73 -2.60 -1.64
N GLU A 178 -13.46 -3.36 -0.58
CA GLU A 178 -13.23 -4.81 -0.63
C GLU A 178 -14.46 -5.58 -1.14
N GLU A 179 -15.66 -5.21 -0.68
CA GLU A 179 -16.92 -5.76 -1.18
C GLU A 179 -17.11 -5.47 -2.67
N THR A 180 -16.79 -4.24 -3.09
CA THR A 180 -16.86 -3.82 -4.49
C THR A 180 -15.89 -4.63 -5.36
N ARG A 181 -14.64 -4.78 -4.92
CA ARG A 181 -13.60 -5.57 -5.59
C ARG A 181 -14.03 -7.03 -5.75
N SER A 182 -14.52 -7.64 -4.68
CA SER A 182 -15.04 -9.01 -4.68
C SER A 182 -16.27 -9.17 -5.59
N ALA A 183 -17.17 -8.20 -5.62
CA ALA A 183 -18.33 -8.21 -6.52
C ALA A 183 -17.91 -8.13 -8.00
N LEU A 184 -16.87 -7.38 -8.33
CA LEU A 184 -16.29 -7.31 -9.68
C LEU A 184 -15.65 -8.64 -10.10
N LEU A 185 -14.88 -9.28 -9.23
CA LEU A 185 -14.29 -10.59 -9.50
C LEU A 185 -15.36 -11.67 -9.76
N ARG A 186 -16.47 -11.65 -9.01
CA ARG A 186 -17.60 -12.56 -9.23
C ARG A 186 -18.27 -12.43 -10.61
N ARG A 187 -18.08 -11.30 -11.31
CA ARG A 187 -18.57 -11.12 -12.69
C ARG A 187 -17.70 -11.85 -13.74
N MET A 188 -16.53 -12.36 -13.34
CA MET A 188 -15.59 -13.09 -14.21
C MET A 188 -15.28 -14.49 -13.66
N PRO A 189 -16.30 -15.36 -13.45
CA PRO A 189 -16.12 -16.64 -12.75
C PRO A 189 -15.21 -17.64 -13.49
N THR A 190 -15.01 -17.46 -14.79
CA THR A 190 -14.10 -18.29 -15.61
C THR A 190 -12.64 -17.85 -15.48
N SER A 191 -12.39 -16.61 -15.05
CA SER A 191 -11.05 -16.06 -14.89
C SER A 191 -10.30 -16.79 -13.77
N LEU A 192 -9.06 -17.17 -14.03
CA LEU A 192 -8.23 -17.88 -13.05
C LEU A 192 -8.00 -17.03 -11.80
N SER A 193 -7.84 -15.71 -11.95
CA SER A 193 -7.63 -14.78 -10.84
C SER A 193 -8.84 -14.72 -9.90
N ALA A 194 -10.05 -14.71 -10.46
CA ALA A 194 -11.28 -14.73 -9.68
C ALA A 194 -11.47 -16.06 -8.92
N ARG A 195 -11.24 -17.19 -9.61
CA ARG A 195 -11.26 -18.52 -8.98
C ARG A 195 -10.22 -18.65 -7.88
N PHE A 196 -9.04 -18.10 -8.10
CA PHE A 196 -7.94 -18.14 -7.15
C PHE A 196 -8.22 -17.27 -5.93
N ASP A 197 -8.70 -16.04 -6.11
CA ASP A 197 -9.11 -15.15 -5.00
C ASP A 197 -10.21 -15.80 -4.15
N GLN A 198 -11.21 -16.40 -4.79
CA GLN A 198 -12.26 -17.15 -4.10
C GLN A 198 -11.70 -18.36 -3.33
N ALA A 199 -10.77 -19.12 -3.93
CA ALA A 199 -10.12 -20.23 -3.25
C ALA A 199 -9.33 -19.76 -2.03
N CYS A 200 -8.64 -18.61 -2.10
CA CYS A 200 -7.94 -18.05 -0.94
C CYS A 200 -8.93 -17.73 0.19
N ALA A 201 -10.05 -17.06 -0.13
CA ALA A 201 -11.09 -16.73 0.85
C ALA A 201 -11.75 -17.98 1.49
N GLN A 202 -11.77 -19.10 0.78
CA GLN A 202 -12.37 -20.36 1.25
C GLN A 202 -11.38 -21.29 1.96
N SER A 203 -10.07 -21.17 1.73
CA SER A 203 -9.12 -22.24 2.08
C SER A 203 -8.86 -22.43 3.57
N SER A 204 -9.34 -21.57 4.47
CA SER A 204 -8.97 -21.49 5.91
C SER A 204 -7.48 -21.29 6.20
N LEU A 205 -6.60 -21.43 5.20
CA LEU A 205 -5.17 -21.24 5.31
C LEU A 205 -4.81 -19.75 5.32
N PRO A 206 -3.81 -19.32 6.11
CA PRO A 206 -3.28 -17.97 6.02
C PRO A 206 -2.60 -17.70 4.67
N ASP A 207 -2.72 -16.47 4.16
CA ASP A 207 -2.12 -16.05 2.89
C ASP A 207 -0.61 -16.34 2.80
N ALA A 208 0.12 -16.24 3.92
CA ALA A 208 1.55 -16.57 3.96
C ALA A 208 1.83 -18.06 3.65
N ILE A 209 0.95 -18.96 4.08
CA ILE A 209 1.06 -20.40 3.80
C ILE A 209 0.69 -20.66 2.34
N ILE A 210 -0.36 -20.01 1.82
CA ILE A 210 -0.74 -20.12 0.41
C ILE A 210 0.39 -19.61 -0.49
N ALA A 211 1.01 -18.48 -0.16
CA ALA A 211 2.16 -17.94 -0.87
C ALA A 211 3.34 -18.92 -0.89
N ALA A 212 3.64 -19.57 0.25
CA ALA A 212 4.67 -20.61 0.32
C ALA A 212 4.34 -21.84 -0.55
N LEU A 213 3.09 -22.32 -0.55
CA LEU A 213 2.63 -23.42 -1.41
C LEU A 213 2.80 -23.10 -2.90
N LEU A 214 2.53 -21.84 -3.26
CA LEU A 214 2.70 -21.34 -4.62
C LEU A 214 4.14 -20.94 -4.95
N GLY A 215 5.05 -20.94 -3.97
CA GLY A 215 6.43 -20.48 -4.11
C GLY A 215 6.52 -19.05 -4.63
N VAL A 216 5.71 -18.14 -4.08
CA VAL A 216 5.67 -16.72 -4.40
C VAL A 216 5.85 -15.88 -3.14
N SER A 217 6.30 -14.64 -3.32
CA SER A 217 6.29 -13.62 -2.26
C SER A 217 4.89 -13.12 -1.96
N SER A 218 4.71 -12.42 -0.82
CA SER A 218 3.44 -11.76 -0.49
C SER A 218 3.04 -10.69 -1.50
N ASP A 219 4.02 -10.00 -2.10
CA ASP A 219 3.75 -9.00 -3.14
C ASP A 219 3.25 -9.65 -4.43
N GLU A 220 3.87 -10.76 -4.84
CA GLU A 220 3.40 -11.54 -5.99
C GLU A 220 2.02 -12.16 -5.72
N MET A 221 1.79 -12.67 -4.51
CA MET A 221 0.47 -13.15 -4.08
C MET A 221 -0.59 -12.05 -4.23
N TRP A 222 -0.24 -10.83 -3.83
CA TRP A 222 -1.11 -9.68 -3.97
C TRP A 222 -1.35 -9.31 -5.44
N ASP A 223 -0.33 -9.30 -6.30
CA ASP A 223 -0.47 -9.03 -7.73
C ASP A 223 -1.34 -10.09 -8.43
N ILE A 224 -1.21 -11.36 -8.06
CA ILE A 224 -2.03 -12.45 -8.59
C ILE A 224 -3.51 -12.23 -8.24
N ARG A 225 -3.82 -11.92 -6.98
CA ARG A 225 -5.20 -11.71 -6.50
C ARG A 225 -5.83 -10.44 -7.05
N ASN A 226 -5.05 -9.38 -7.23
CA ASN A 226 -5.58 -8.03 -7.46
C ASN A 226 -5.37 -7.48 -8.87
N ARG A 227 -4.44 -8.07 -9.64
CA ARG A 227 -4.12 -7.59 -11.00
C ARG A 227 -4.21 -8.70 -12.05
N GLY A 228 -4.41 -9.94 -11.61
CA GLY A 228 -4.47 -11.11 -12.48
C GLY A 228 -3.18 -11.40 -13.22
N VAL A 229 -2.05 -10.86 -12.75
CA VAL A 229 -0.74 -11.14 -13.32
C VAL A 229 -0.23 -12.41 -12.69
N ILE A 230 -0.26 -13.51 -13.45
CA ILE A 230 0.22 -14.82 -12.97
C ILE A 230 1.48 -15.20 -13.76
N PRO A 231 2.65 -15.27 -13.11
CA PRO A 231 3.87 -15.75 -13.74
C PRO A 231 3.70 -17.15 -14.35
N ALA A 232 4.24 -17.36 -15.56
CA ALA A 232 4.05 -18.62 -16.28
C ALA A 232 4.52 -19.86 -15.49
N GLY A 233 5.62 -19.72 -14.73
CA GLY A 233 6.19 -20.80 -13.92
C GLY A 233 5.37 -21.22 -12.69
N ILE A 234 4.32 -20.47 -12.34
CA ILE A 234 3.45 -20.79 -11.18
C ILE A 234 2.02 -21.15 -11.60
N LEU A 235 1.63 -20.91 -12.85
CA LEU A 235 0.30 -21.19 -13.38
C LEU A 235 -0.25 -22.58 -13.00
N PRO A 236 0.52 -23.70 -13.09
CA PRO A 236 0.02 -25.02 -12.71
C PRO A 236 -0.35 -25.11 -11.22
N ARG A 237 0.43 -24.48 -10.34
CA ARG A 237 0.21 -24.49 -8.88
C ARG A 237 -0.99 -23.65 -8.49
N VAL A 238 -1.15 -22.47 -9.11
CA VAL A 238 -2.32 -21.61 -8.90
C VAL A 238 -3.61 -22.32 -9.31
N ARG A 239 -3.61 -22.99 -10.47
CA ARG A 239 -4.75 -23.80 -10.93
C ARG A 239 -5.05 -24.95 -9.98
N ALA A 240 -4.04 -25.74 -9.63
CA ALA A 240 -4.21 -26.88 -8.73
C ALA A 240 -4.79 -26.47 -7.37
N PHE A 241 -4.31 -25.37 -6.80
CA PHE A 241 -4.84 -24.82 -5.55
C PHE A 241 -6.32 -24.40 -5.70
N ALA A 242 -6.64 -23.63 -6.74
CA ALA A 242 -8.01 -23.16 -6.99
C ALA A 242 -9.01 -24.28 -7.32
N ASP A 243 -8.53 -25.42 -7.82
CA ASP A 243 -9.34 -26.61 -8.06
C ASP A 243 -9.54 -27.42 -6.77
N ALA A 244 -8.48 -27.65 -5.99
CA ALA A 244 -8.54 -28.43 -4.74
C ALA A 244 -9.49 -27.83 -3.68
N VAL A 245 -9.46 -26.51 -3.48
CA VAL A 245 -10.33 -25.83 -2.50
C VAL A 245 -11.80 -25.90 -2.93
N ARG A 246 -12.07 -25.84 -4.24
CA ARG A 246 -13.43 -25.92 -4.77
C ARG A 246 -14.03 -27.31 -4.59
N SER A 247 -13.27 -28.37 -4.88
CA SER A 247 -13.70 -29.75 -4.67
C SER A 247 -14.05 -30.00 -3.20
N THR A 248 -13.20 -29.54 -2.28
CA THR A 248 -13.44 -29.66 -0.83
C THR A 248 -14.73 -28.94 -0.39
N SER A 249 -15.00 -27.76 -0.98
CA SER A 249 -16.21 -26.99 -0.69
C SER A 249 -17.48 -27.68 -1.23
N GLN A 250 -17.41 -28.30 -2.41
CA GLN A 250 -18.54 -29.04 -3.00
C GLN A 250 -18.87 -30.31 -2.19
N ASP A 251 -17.85 -31.08 -1.79
CA ASP A 251 -18.03 -32.29 -0.99
C ASP A 251 -18.68 -31.99 0.38
N SER A 252 -18.39 -30.82 0.95
CA SER A 252 -18.98 -30.36 2.22
C SER A 252 -20.47 -29.99 2.08
N VAL A 253 -20.87 -29.39 0.96
CA VAL A 253 -22.28 -29.01 0.68
C VAL A 253 -23.12 -30.24 0.40
N ASP A 254 -22.60 -31.20 -0.36
CA ASP A 254 -23.31 -32.45 -0.68
C ASP A 254 -23.50 -33.33 0.56
N GLN A 255 -22.54 -33.37 1.48
CA GLN A 255 -22.69 -34.06 2.77
C GLN A 255 -23.75 -33.39 3.67
N ALA A 256 -23.76 -32.05 3.75
CA ALA A 256 -24.75 -31.32 4.57
C ALA A 256 -26.18 -31.45 4.05
N ASN A 257 -26.38 -31.56 2.73
CA ASN A 257 -27.70 -31.78 2.13
C ASN A 257 -28.17 -33.25 2.20
N GLY A 258 -27.25 -34.20 2.37
CA GLY A 258 -27.57 -35.63 2.48
C GLY A 258 -28.03 -36.09 3.87
N GLU A 259 -27.83 -35.28 4.90
CA GLU A 259 -28.20 -35.59 6.30
C GLU A 259 -29.58 -35.08 6.73
N GLY A 260 -30.32 -34.40 5.83
CA GLY A 260 -31.67 -33.88 6.09
C GLY A 260 -32.83 -34.80 5.70
N ASP A 261 -32.57 -36.00 5.17
CA ASP A 261 -33.61 -36.89 4.63
C ASP A 261 -33.53 -38.33 5.20
N ARG A 262 -33.32 -38.45 6.52
CA ARG A 262 -33.41 -39.71 7.26
C ARG A 262 -34.18 -39.57 8.57
#